data_AF-A0A849Z642-F1
#
_entry.id   AF-A0A849Z642-F1
#
_cell.length_a   1.000
_cell.length_b   1.000
_cell.length_c   1.000
_cell.angle_alpha   90.00
_cell.angle_beta   90.00
_cell.angle_gamma   90.00
#
_symmetry.space_group_name_H-M   'P 1'
#
loop_
_entity.id
_entity.type
_entity.pdbx_description
1 polymer ?
#
loop_
_entity_poly.entity_id
_entity_poly.type
_entity_poly.pdbx_seq_one_letter_code
_entity_poly.pdbx_strand_id
1 'polypeptide(L)'
;MAKTTIETAKSGRATCRACRKPIAKGELRFGLEGTGGFAETDAPTFMWHHMECAAKKHPEEMREELGRYEGEVPGRDAIEAKLAEAEAAKPPPFPHADRAPTGRARCLGCSEAIAKGELRVAIEREIERGMTVTKGAGYLHPKCAAGYVESQGSTHEELTEGIRKNSRDLSEADLEALFEVV
;
A
#
# COMPACT_ATOMS: atom_id res chain seq x y z
N MET A 1 -3.01 10.04 13.61
CA MET A 1 -3.08 8.57 13.62
C MET A 1 -4.31 8.19 14.44
N ALA A 2 -5.15 7.26 13.96
CA ALA A 2 -6.26 6.74 14.76
C ALA A 2 -5.70 5.94 15.94
N LYS A 3 -6.33 6.00 17.12
CA LYS A 3 -5.84 5.24 18.27
C LYS A 3 -6.02 3.74 18.04
N THR A 4 -4.97 2.97 18.32
CA THR A 4 -4.94 1.50 18.20
C THR A 4 -4.74 0.85 19.57
N THR A 5 -5.17 -0.40 19.71
CA THR A 5 -4.91 -1.20 20.91
C THR A 5 -4.98 -2.70 20.63
N ILE A 6 -4.13 -3.48 21.29
CA ILE A 6 -4.28 -4.95 21.39
C ILE A 6 -4.67 -5.28 22.83
N GLU A 7 -5.79 -5.99 23.01
CA GLU A 7 -6.21 -6.48 24.33
C GLU A 7 -6.86 -7.85 24.27
N THR A 8 -6.90 -8.53 25.42
CA THR A 8 -7.68 -9.74 25.61
C THR A 8 -9.18 -9.39 25.70
N ALA A 9 -10.01 -10.07 24.92
CA ALA A 9 -11.44 -9.83 24.86
C ALA A 9 -12.12 -10.06 26.22
N LYS A 10 -12.59 -8.97 26.84
CA LYS A 10 -13.29 -8.98 28.15
C LYS A 10 -14.63 -9.73 28.10
N SER A 11 -15.25 -9.82 26.93
CA SER A 11 -16.49 -10.57 26.68
C SER A 11 -16.55 -11.08 25.24
N GLY A 12 -17.36 -12.12 24.99
CA GLY A 12 -17.58 -12.69 23.66
C GLY A 12 -18.61 -11.94 22.80
N ARG A 13 -18.99 -10.71 23.18
CA ARG A 13 -20.04 -9.92 22.50
C ARG A 13 -19.53 -9.16 21.28
N ALA A 14 -18.21 -9.02 21.14
CA ALA A 14 -17.63 -8.32 20.01
C ALA A 14 -17.70 -9.17 18.75
N THR A 15 -18.01 -8.54 17.62
CA THR A 15 -17.97 -9.16 16.28
C THR A 15 -16.85 -8.53 15.49
N CYS A 16 -16.01 -9.34 14.85
CA CYS A 16 -14.93 -8.84 14.01
C CYS A 16 -15.48 -8.03 12.83
N ARG A 17 -14.99 -6.81 12.65
CA ARG A 17 -15.43 -5.91 11.57
C ARG A 17 -15.01 -6.33 10.18
N ALA A 18 -14.00 -7.21 10.06
CA ALA A 18 -13.54 -7.74 8.77
C ALA A 18 -14.31 -8.99 8.32
N CYS A 19 -14.39 -10.02 9.17
CA CYS A 19 -14.96 -11.32 8.79
C CYS A 19 -16.40 -11.55 9.29
N ARG A 20 -16.93 -10.63 10.12
CA ARG A 20 -18.28 -10.67 10.71
C ARG A 20 -18.55 -11.87 11.64
N LYS A 21 -17.51 -12.58 12.08
CA LYS A 21 -17.60 -13.66 13.07
C LYS A 21 -17.41 -13.12 14.50
N PRO A 22 -17.98 -13.77 15.54
CA PRO A 22 -17.77 -13.38 16.92
C PRO A 22 -16.29 -13.54 17.33
N ILE A 23 -15.86 -12.71 18.28
CA ILE A 23 -14.55 -12.80 18.94
C ILE A 23 -14.79 -13.41 20.32
N ALA A 24 -14.12 -14.51 20.65
CA ALA A 24 -14.38 -15.23 21.89
C ALA A 24 -13.87 -14.44 23.11
N LYS A 25 -14.50 -14.63 24.28
CA LYS A 25 -13.97 -14.10 25.55
C LYS A 25 -12.61 -14.75 25.81
N GLY A 26 -11.61 -13.97 26.18
CA GLY A 26 -10.24 -14.46 26.42
C GLY A 26 -9.36 -14.51 25.17
N GLU A 27 -9.91 -14.24 23.98
CA GLU A 27 -9.12 -14.17 22.74
C GLU A 27 -8.47 -12.78 22.59
N LEU A 28 -7.22 -12.72 22.09
CA LEU A 28 -6.62 -11.44 21.72
C LEU A 28 -7.36 -10.81 20.53
N ARG A 29 -7.56 -9.50 20.61
CA ARG A 29 -8.22 -8.71 19.57
C ARG A 29 -7.51 -7.38 19.36
N PHE A 30 -7.56 -6.92 18.12
CA PHE A 30 -7.08 -5.61 17.73
C PHE A 30 -8.26 -4.62 17.67
N GLY A 31 -8.08 -3.45 18.27
CA GLY A 31 -9.03 -2.34 18.27
C GLY A 31 -8.47 -1.18 17.47
N LEU A 32 -9.25 -0.70 16.49
CA LEU A 32 -9.00 0.55 15.79
C LEU A 32 -10.07 1.56 16.18
N GLU A 33 -9.69 2.75 16.62
CA GLU A 33 -10.64 3.80 16.99
C GLU A 33 -11.55 4.14 15.80
N GLY A 34 -12.86 4.01 16.01
CA GLY A 34 -13.86 4.34 14.99
C GLY A 34 -14.10 5.84 14.89
N THR A 35 -14.34 6.33 13.67
CA THR A 35 -14.60 7.75 13.38
C THR A 35 -16.05 8.20 13.70
N GLY A 36 -16.74 7.56 14.64
CA GLY A 36 -18.17 7.75 14.88
C GLY A 36 -18.50 7.98 16.35
N GLY A 37 -18.37 9.21 16.81
CA GLY A 37 -18.86 9.64 18.12
C GLY A 37 -20.37 9.84 18.10
N PHE A 38 -21.13 8.79 18.44
CA PHE A 38 -22.50 8.91 18.97
C PHE A 38 -22.58 8.29 20.37
N ALA A 39 -21.45 8.25 21.08
CA ALA A 39 -21.46 7.89 22.50
C ALA A 39 -21.44 9.20 23.28
N GLU A 40 -22.52 9.47 24.03
CA GLU A 40 -22.65 10.51 25.05
C GLU A 40 -21.64 10.34 26.23
N THR A 41 -20.68 9.43 26.06
CA THR A 41 -19.69 9.02 27.04
C THR A 41 -18.31 9.18 26.42
N ASP A 42 -17.37 9.81 27.13
CA ASP A 42 -15.93 9.99 26.78
C ASP A 42 -15.13 8.70 26.52
N ALA A 43 -15.78 7.53 26.37
CA ALA A 43 -15.11 6.28 26.09
C ALA A 43 -14.84 6.10 24.57
N PRO A 44 -13.58 5.88 24.16
CA PRO A 44 -13.26 5.63 22.75
C PRO A 44 -13.97 4.35 22.25
N THR A 45 -14.69 4.47 21.14
CA THR A 45 -15.36 3.34 20.51
C THR A 45 -14.42 2.66 19.54
N PHE A 46 -13.92 1.47 19.92
CA PHE A 46 -13.07 0.66 19.06
C PHE A 46 -13.88 -0.23 18.12
N MET A 47 -13.47 -0.24 16.86
CA MET A 47 -13.78 -1.28 15.89
C MET A 47 -12.89 -2.49 16.17
N TRP A 48 -13.50 -3.59 16.62
CA TRP A 48 -12.77 -4.80 16.99
C TRP A 48 -12.54 -5.74 15.80
N HIS A 49 -11.35 -6.33 15.76
CA HIS A 49 -10.93 -7.30 14.76
C HIS A 49 -10.22 -8.49 15.42
N HIS A 50 -10.35 -9.69 14.83
CA HIS A 50 -9.38 -10.75 15.09
C HIS A 50 -7.98 -10.29 14.68
N MET A 51 -6.94 -10.75 15.37
CA MET A 51 -5.55 -10.34 15.11
C MET A 51 -5.14 -10.56 13.65
N GLU A 52 -5.40 -11.75 13.12
CA GLU A 52 -5.12 -12.07 11.70
C GLU A 52 -5.98 -11.28 10.71
N CYS A 53 -7.19 -10.90 11.11
CA CYS A 53 -8.07 -10.08 10.27
C CYS A 53 -7.57 -8.64 10.19
N ALA A 54 -7.07 -8.10 11.32
CA ALA A 54 -6.42 -6.80 11.36
C ALA A 54 -5.16 -6.80 10.50
N ALA A 55 -4.31 -7.83 10.60
CA ALA A 55 -3.10 -7.95 9.77
C ALA A 55 -3.37 -7.86 8.26
N LYS A 56 -4.55 -8.33 7.79
CA LYS A 56 -4.95 -8.23 6.38
C LYS A 56 -5.60 -6.90 6.00
N LYS A 57 -6.34 -6.27 6.91
CA LYS A 57 -7.18 -5.09 6.60
C LYS A 57 -6.56 -3.77 7.01
N HIS A 58 -5.73 -3.80 8.04
CA HIS A 58 -5.06 -2.66 8.67
C HIS A 58 -3.59 -3.03 8.92
N PRO A 59 -2.82 -3.41 7.88
CA PRO A 59 -1.47 -3.96 8.06
C PRO A 59 -0.50 -2.96 8.69
N GLU A 60 -0.68 -1.66 8.45
CA GLU A 60 0.21 -0.62 8.99
C GLU A 60 -0.06 -0.40 10.48
N GLU A 61 -1.32 -0.15 10.83
CA GLU A 61 -1.76 0.05 12.21
C GLU A 61 -1.51 -1.19 13.08
N MET A 62 -1.74 -2.39 12.51
CA MET A 62 -1.48 -3.66 13.18
C MET A 62 0.02 -3.86 13.43
N ARG A 63 0.88 -3.56 12.46
CA ARG A 63 2.34 -3.72 12.61
C ARG A 63 2.89 -2.81 13.70
N GLU A 64 2.44 -1.55 13.72
CA GLU A 64 2.87 -0.58 14.72
C GLU A 64 2.45 -1.00 16.14
N GLU A 65 1.16 -1.33 16.32
CA GLU A 65 0.64 -1.73 17.63
C GLU A 65 1.25 -3.07 18.11
N LEU A 66 1.42 -4.04 17.21
CA LEU A 66 2.06 -5.32 17.52
C LEU A 66 3.52 -5.13 17.97
N GLY A 67 4.24 -4.16 17.39
CA GLY A 67 5.61 -3.83 17.80
C GLY A 67 5.70 -3.18 19.18
N ARG A 68 4.63 -2.51 19.63
CA ARG A 68 4.53 -1.89 20.97
C ARG A 68 3.98 -2.86 22.02
N TYR A 69 3.35 -3.96 21.61
CA TYR A 69 2.71 -4.91 22.52
C TYR A 69 3.72 -5.86 23.16
N GLU A 70 3.80 -5.86 24.49
CA GLU A 70 4.77 -6.66 25.27
C GLU A 70 4.24 -8.03 25.71
N GLY A 71 2.96 -8.34 25.45
CA GLY A 71 2.34 -9.60 25.88
C GLY A 71 2.58 -10.78 24.94
N GLU A 72 2.23 -11.99 25.39
CA GLU A 72 2.24 -13.18 24.54
C GLU A 72 1.16 -13.06 23.45
N VAL A 73 1.54 -13.29 22.19
CA VAL A 73 0.64 -13.26 21.04
C VAL A 73 0.53 -14.66 20.44
N PRO A 74 -0.58 -15.37 20.68
CA PRO A 74 -0.82 -16.66 20.05
C PRO A 74 -0.83 -16.54 18.52
N GLY A 75 -0.07 -17.40 17.82
CA GLY A 75 0.01 -17.40 16.36
C GLY A 75 0.69 -16.16 15.77
N ARG A 76 1.66 -15.56 16.49
CA ARG A 76 2.39 -14.38 16.05
C ARG A 76 3.03 -14.54 14.66
N ASP A 77 3.59 -15.72 14.40
CA ASP A 77 4.13 -16.14 13.12
C ASP A 77 3.10 -16.06 11.98
N ALA A 78 1.88 -16.54 12.20
CA ALA A 78 0.80 -16.43 11.21
C ALA A 78 0.36 -14.98 10.97
N ILE A 79 0.39 -14.14 12.00
CA ILE A 79 0.10 -12.70 11.91
C ILE A 79 1.20 -11.99 11.13
N GLU A 80 2.46 -12.24 11.45
CA GLU A 80 3.62 -11.64 10.77
C GLU A 80 3.69 -12.06 9.29
N ALA A 81 3.37 -13.32 8.98
CA ALA A 81 3.25 -13.77 7.59
C ALA A 81 2.18 -12.97 6.83
N LYS A 82 1.00 -12.74 7.41
CA LYS A 82 -0.06 -11.93 6.79
C LYS A 82 0.35 -10.47 6.61
N LEU A 83 1.11 -9.92 7.55
CA LEU A 83 1.66 -8.57 7.44
C LEU A 83 2.70 -8.48 6.31
N ALA A 84 3.53 -9.51 6.13
CA ALA A 84 4.48 -9.60 5.03
C ALA A 84 3.79 -9.76 3.67
N GLU A 85 2.77 -10.62 3.57
CA GLU A 85 1.93 -10.76 2.37
C GLU A 85 1.28 -9.42 1.97
N ALA A 86 0.73 -8.69 2.95
CA ALA A 86 0.10 -7.40 2.72
C ALA A 86 1.11 -6.35 2.23
N GLU A 87 2.35 -6.36 2.75
CA GLU A 87 3.42 -5.47 2.31
C GLU A 87 3.91 -5.81 0.89
N ALA A 88 4.05 -7.10 0.59
CA ALA A 88 4.44 -7.58 -0.74
C ALA A 88 3.37 -7.24 -1.81
N ALA A 89 2.09 -7.21 -1.43
CA ALA A 89 0.99 -6.85 -2.31
C ALA A 89 0.87 -5.33 -2.59
N LYS A 90 1.57 -4.47 -1.85
CA LYS A 90 1.57 -3.03 -2.12
C LYS A 90 2.24 -2.76 -3.48
N PRO A 91 1.69 -1.84 -4.29
CA PRO A 91 2.38 -1.37 -5.48
C PRO A 91 3.79 -0.87 -5.13
N PRO A 92 4.79 -1.14 -5.99
CA PRO A 92 6.13 -0.64 -5.76
C PRO A 92 6.13 0.91 -5.64
N PRO A 93 7.02 1.49 -4.82
CA PRO A 93 7.16 2.92 -4.72
C PRO A 93 7.46 3.57 -6.09
N PHE A 94 7.19 4.86 -6.22
CA PHE A 94 7.58 5.62 -7.40
C PHE A 94 9.01 6.19 -7.25
N PRO A 95 9.75 6.37 -8.36
CA PRO A 95 9.44 5.83 -9.69
C PRO A 95 9.74 4.32 -9.75
N HIS A 96 8.99 3.57 -10.54
CA HIS A 96 9.29 2.16 -10.85
C HIS A 96 8.95 1.88 -12.31
N ALA A 97 9.35 0.72 -12.81
CA ALA A 97 8.95 0.26 -14.13
C ALA A 97 8.33 -1.14 -14.06
N ASP A 98 7.37 -1.38 -14.96
CA ASP A 98 6.68 -2.65 -15.12
C ASP A 98 6.35 -2.89 -16.60
N ARG A 99 6.03 -4.13 -16.94
CA ARG A 99 5.36 -4.43 -18.20
C ARG A 99 3.87 -4.14 -18.04
N ALA A 100 3.31 -3.36 -18.95
CA ALA A 100 1.93 -2.91 -18.84
C ALA A 100 0.97 -4.11 -18.77
N PRO A 101 0.24 -4.31 -17.65
CA PRO A 101 -0.67 -5.45 -17.50
C PRO A 101 -1.88 -5.34 -18.43
N THR A 102 -2.18 -4.13 -18.91
CA THR A 102 -3.29 -3.79 -19.81
C THR A 102 -2.87 -2.67 -20.76
N GLY A 103 -3.51 -2.56 -21.93
CA GLY A 103 -3.26 -1.50 -22.91
C GLY A 103 -4.03 -0.19 -22.67
N ARG A 104 -4.49 0.07 -21.44
CA ARG A 104 -5.33 1.25 -21.11
C ARG A 104 -4.51 2.50 -20.76
N ALA A 105 -3.21 2.34 -20.56
CA ALA A 105 -2.32 3.42 -20.15
C ALA A 105 -2.00 4.31 -21.36
N ARG A 106 -1.87 5.61 -21.11
CA ARG A 106 -1.37 6.60 -22.08
C ARG A 106 -0.15 7.28 -21.48
N CYS A 107 0.86 7.47 -22.32
CA CYS A 107 2.10 8.13 -21.95
C CYS A 107 1.86 9.61 -21.62
N LEU A 108 2.38 10.10 -20.50
CA LEU A 108 2.26 11.52 -20.13
C LEU A 108 3.10 12.45 -21.02
N GLY A 109 4.20 11.95 -21.60
CA GLY A 109 5.09 12.73 -22.46
C GLY A 109 4.53 12.92 -23.88
N CYS A 110 4.05 11.84 -24.52
CA CYS A 110 3.60 11.89 -25.92
C CYS A 110 2.09 11.69 -26.11
N SER A 111 1.32 11.40 -25.05
CA SER A 111 -0.12 11.07 -25.09
C SER A 111 -0.52 9.81 -25.87
N GLU A 112 0.45 9.07 -26.43
CA GLU A 112 0.20 7.80 -27.13
C GLU A 112 -0.16 6.67 -26.17
N ALA A 113 -0.86 5.66 -26.68
CA ALA A 113 -1.20 4.47 -25.90
C ALA A 113 0.05 3.62 -25.63
N ILE A 114 0.10 3.00 -24.45
CA ILE A 114 1.11 2.02 -24.07
C ILE A 114 0.46 0.64 -24.21
N ALA A 115 1.02 -0.23 -25.05
CA ALA A 115 0.43 -1.52 -25.34
C ALA A 115 0.57 -2.49 -24.15
N LYS A 116 -0.33 -3.48 -24.05
CA LYS A 116 -0.21 -4.55 -23.06
C LYS A 116 1.10 -5.32 -23.27
N GLY A 117 1.87 -5.53 -22.21
CA GLY A 117 3.16 -6.22 -22.21
C GLY A 117 4.35 -5.31 -22.54
N GLU A 118 4.11 -4.08 -23.00
CA GLU A 118 5.15 -3.09 -23.28
C GLU A 118 5.74 -2.55 -21.96
N LEU A 119 7.04 -2.26 -21.95
CA LEU A 119 7.69 -1.61 -20.82
C LEU A 119 7.13 -0.19 -20.65
N ARG A 120 6.87 0.18 -19.40
CA ARG A 120 6.48 1.54 -19.04
C ARG A 120 7.13 1.95 -17.73
N VAL A 121 7.38 3.24 -17.61
CA VAL A 121 7.83 3.88 -16.37
C VAL A 121 6.60 4.46 -15.68
N ALA A 122 6.46 4.13 -14.41
CA ALA A 122 5.44 4.66 -13.52
C ALA A 122 6.06 5.72 -12.61
N ILE A 123 5.47 6.92 -12.60
CA ILE A 123 5.87 8.04 -11.76
C ILE A 123 4.70 8.50 -10.89
N GLU A 124 4.99 9.20 -9.81
CA GLU A 124 3.96 9.85 -9.01
C GLU A 124 3.43 11.08 -9.77
N ARG A 125 2.11 11.23 -9.80
CA ARG A 125 1.45 12.47 -10.23
C ARG A 125 0.30 12.81 -9.31
N GLU A 126 -0.05 14.08 -9.29
CA GLU A 126 -1.27 14.55 -8.66
C GLU A 126 -2.46 14.37 -9.61
N ILE A 127 -3.56 13.84 -9.08
CA ILE A 127 -4.81 13.59 -9.79
C ILE A 127 -5.90 14.36 -9.06
N GLU A 128 -6.39 15.40 -9.70
CA GLU A 128 -7.54 16.16 -9.25
C GLU A 128 -8.82 15.33 -9.49
N ARG A 129 -9.56 15.08 -8.41
CA ARG A 129 -10.89 14.46 -8.43
C ARG A 129 -11.85 15.40 -7.71
N GLY A 130 -12.45 16.31 -8.47
CA GLY A 130 -13.30 17.37 -7.93
C GLY A 130 -12.48 18.31 -7.04
N MET A 131 -12.92 18.52 -5.81
CA MET A 131 -12.23 19.39 -4.83
C MET A 131 -11.07 18.69 -4.08
N THR A 132 -10.71 17.47 -4.45
CA THR A 132 -9.68 16.68 -3.76
C THR A 132 -8.55 16.33 -4.72
N VAL A 133 -7.32 16.60 -4.29
CA VAL A 133 -6.10 16.19 -5.01
C VAL A 133 -5.61 14.89 -4.38
N THR A 134 -5.46 13.86 -5.21
CA THR A 134 -4.95 12.54 -4.78
C THR A 134 -3.69 12.18 -5.55
N LYS A 135 -2.70 11.61 -4.88
CA LYS A 135 -1.50 11.09 -5.55
C LYS A 135 -1.83 9.77 -6.25
N GLY A 136 -1.33 9.57 -7.46
CA GLY A 136 -1.53 8.35 -8.22
C GLY A 136 -0.46 8.14 -9.28
N ALA A 137 -0.53 7.00 -9.98
CA ALA A 137 0.42 6.68 -11.02
C ALA A 137 0.18 7.51 -12.30
N GLY A 138 1.26 8.08 -12.82
CA GLY A 138 1.44 8.51 -14.20
C GLY A 138 2.28 7.48 -14.95
N TYR A 139 2.00 7.25 -16.23
CA TYR A 139 2.74 6.28 -17.03
C TYR A 139 3.47 6.96 -18.18
N LEU A 140 4.68 6.51 -18.50
CA LEU A 140 5.54 7.02 -19.55
C LEU A 140 6.12 5.83 -20.34
N HIS A 141 6.30 6.00 -21.65
CA HIS A 141 7.21 5.12 -22.39
C HIS A 141 8.65 5.31 -21.87
N PRO A 142 9.51 4.28 -21.91
CA PRO A 142 10.93 4.40 -21.53
C PRO A 142 11.61 5.61 -22.19
N LYS A 143 11.48 5.74 -23.52
CA LYS A 143 12.01 6.86 -24.32
C LYS A 143 11.49 8.25 -23.90
N CYS A 144 10.30 8.32 -23.31
CA CYS A 144 9.68 9.59 -22.92
C CYS A 144 9.98 9.97 -21.47
N ALA A 145 10.52 9.03 -20.69
CA ALA A 145 10.60 9.19 -19.25
C ALA A 145 11.63 10.24 -18.83
N ALA A 146 12.84 10.20 -19.40
CA ALA A 146 13.92 11.15 -19.10
C ALA A 146 13.49 12.60 -19.39
N GLY A 147 13.06 12.89 -20.62
CA GLY A 147 12.63 14.25 -20.99
C GLY A 147 11.42 14.74 -20.19
N TYR A 148 10.51 13.85 -19.78
CA TYR A 148 9.39 14.23 -18.93
C TYR A 148 9.85 14.62 -17.52
N VAL A 149 10.68 13.81 -16.85
CA VAL A 149 11.12 14.11 -15.48
C VAL A 149 12.01 15.35 -15.41
N GLU A 150 12.83 15.58 -16.43
CA GLU A 150 13.63 16.80 -16.59
C GLU A 150 12.76 18.05 -16.69
N SER A 151 11.62 17.96 -17.40
CA SER A 151 10.64 19.05 -17.45
C SER A 151 9.99 19.37 -16.10
N GLN A 152 10.00 18.41 -15.16
CA GLN A 152 9.46 18.55 -13.81
C GLN A 152 10.53 18.88 -12.76
N GLY A 153 11.79 19.08 -13.17
CA GLY A 153 12.90 19.44 -12.29
C GLY A 153 13.63 18.27 -11.62
N SER A 154 13.35 17.03 -12.02
CA SER A 154 14.14 15.84 -11.63
C SER A 154 15.14 15.48 -12.72
N THR A 155 16.15 14.68 -12.41
CA THR A 155 17.18 14.27 -13.39
C THR A 155 16.96 12.84 -13.90
N HIS A 156 17.54 12.54 -15.06
CA HIS A 156 17.57 11.18 -15.59
C HIS A 156 18.31 10.19 -14.66
N GLU A 157 19.34 10.64 -13.95
CA GLU A 157 20.09 9.82 -13.00
C GLU A 157 19.21 9.40 -11.81
N GLU A 158 18.51 10.37 -11.18
CA GLU A 158 17.58 10.10 -10.07
C GLU A 158 16.44 9.16 -10.49
N LEU A 159 15.92 9.34 -11.72
CA LEU A 159 14.91 8.45 -12.28
C LEU A 159 15.45 7.03 -12.41
N THR A 160 16.65 6.87 -12.96
CA THR A 160 17.29 5.57 -13.19
C THR A 160 17.58 4.85 -11.88
N GLU A 161 18.14 5.55 -10.89
CA GLU A 161 18.38 5.00 -9.56
C GLU A 161 17.08 4.57 -8.89
N GLY A 162 16.05 5.42 -8.95
CA GLY A 162 14.73 5.12 -8.40
C GLY A 162 14.09 3.88 -9.04
N ILE A 163 14.12 3.78 -10.37
CA ILE A 163 13.59 2.62 -11.10
C ILE A 163 14.33 1.34 -10.70
N ARG A 164 15.67 1.36 -10.63
CA ARG A 164 16.46 0.17 -10.21
C ARG A 164 16.13 -0.26 -8.79
N LYS A 165 15.91 0.69 -7.89
CA LYS A 165 15.60 0.40 -6.48
C LYS A 165 14.18 -0.12 -6.26
N ASN A 166 13.20 0.41 -7.00
CA ASN A 166 11.79 0.18 -6.70
C ASN A 166 11.12 -0.90 -7.57
N SER A 167 11.66 -1.20 -8.76
CA SER A 167 11.07 -2.19 -9.68
C SER A 167 11.27 -3.61 -9.14
N ARG A 168 10.20 -4.42 -9.10
CA ARG A 168 10.21 -5.77 -8.50
C ARG A 168 10.08 -6.91 -9.51
N ASP A 169 9.47 -6.64 -10.68
CA ASP A 169 9.04 -7.68 -11.63
C ASP A 169 9.70 -7.54 -13.02
N LEU A 170 10.93 -7.01 -13.08
CA LEU A 170 11.70 -6.85 -14.31
C LEU A 170 12.98 -7.68 -14.28
N SER A 171 13.29 -8.33 -15.40
CA SER A 171 14.59 -8.99 -15.58
C SER A 171 15.71 -7.96 -15.79
N GLU A 172 16.98 -8.37 -15.61
CA GLU A 172 18.12 -7.48 -15.91
C GLU A 172 18.09 -7.00 -17.37
N ALA A 173 17.71 -7.86 -18.31
CA ALA A 173 17.54 -7.50 -19.72
C ALA A 173 16.42 -6.48 -19.94
N ASP A 174 15.34 -6.54 -19.15
CA ASP A 174 14.27 -5.54 -19.22
C ASP A 174 14.73 -4.18 -18.69
N LEU A 175 15.56 -4.17 -17.64
CA LEU A 175 16.13 -2.94 -17.09
C LEU A 175 17.13 -2.32 -18.07
N GLU A 176 17.99 -3.13 -18.70
CA GLU A 176 18.90 -2.68 -19.74
C GLU A 176 18.12 -2.09 -20.93
N ALA A 177 17.14 -2.83 -21.45
CA ALA A 177 16.27 -2.35 -22.52
C ALA A 177 15.45 -1.11 -22.15
N LEU A 178 15.25 -0.81 -20.85
CA LEU A 178 14.59 0.41 -20.40
C LEU A 178 15.52 1.63 -20.46
N PHE A 179 16.79 1.44 -20.14
CA PHE A 179 17.80 2.50 -20.10
C PHE A 179 18.57 2.68 -21.43
N GLU A 180 18.51 1.72 -22.35
CA GLU A 180 19.07 1.85 -23.71
C GLU A 180 18.25 2.77 -24.63
N VAL A 181 16.98 3.06 -24.30
CA VAL A 181 16.08 3.86 -25.15
C VAL A 181 16.19 5.38 -24.91
N VAL A 182 17.27 5.83 -24.26
CA VAL A 182 17.50 7.24 -23.91
C VAL A 182 18.36 7.92 -24.96
#